data_AF-A0A954TAS5-F1
#
_entry.id   AF-A0A954TAS5-F1
#
_cell.length_a   1.000
_cell.length_b   1.000
_cell.length_c   1.000
_cell.angle_alpha   90.00
_cell.angle_beta   90.00
_cell.angle_gamma   90.00
#
_symmetry.space_group_name_H-M   'P 1'
#
loop_
_entity.id
_entity.type
_entity.pdbx_description
1 polymer ?
#
loop_
_entity_poly.entity_id
_entity_poly.type
_entity_poly.pdbx_seq_one_letter_code
_entity_poly.pdbx_strand_id
1 'polypeptide(L)'
;MSRSSIEQSRQQLQHEARQLAGGLGDLCQRATVYHQLYHASGGNHIFPLIAAHGALWAGGYFRFGRAMAQLLSLQYALQPRLRQQRLARLTEFENALKDINRRVCIDTWVNFHLTREYGTGSDVRQFMEDSLADALALVHAAQDSGTPLTDLQKREVFEAHFLHEQQHVVSDAVAEALENLQWPLVRAFALRPPVRFSYLPTGRRLWFRNFANREERIANGLKAFDLAAAAGWKQVEAALDDYHVLPEAVLSQPTEHFAGLRRQVLAA
;
A
#
# COMPACT_ATOMS: atom_id res chain seq x y z
N MET A 1 29.49 13.43 3.59
CA MET A 1 28.28 14.27 3.40
C MET A 1 27.81 14.74 4.77
N SER A 2 27.19 15.92 4.89
CA SER A 2 26.71 16.40 6.19
C SER A 2 25.32 15.83 6.49
N ARG A 3 25.05 15.53 7.75
CA ARG A 3 23.72 15.09 8.24
C ARG A 3 22.59 16.03 7.81
N SER A 4 22.87 17.33 7.75
CA SER A 4 21.92 18.34 7.27
C SER A 4 21.46 18.09 5.83
N SER A 5 22.33 17.54 4.97
CA SER A 5 22.02 17.27 3.57
C SER A 5 21.05 16.09 3.43
N ILE A 6 21.23 15.03 4.23
CA ILE A 6 20.36 13.84 4.19
C ILE A 6 18.96 14.20 4.69
N GLU A 7 18.86 14.97 5.77
CA GLU A 7 17.56 15.41 6.30
C GLU A 7 16.83 16.32 5.30
N GLN A 8 17.53 17.24 4.62
CA GLN A 8 16.93 18.08 3.57
C GLN A 8 16.40 17.24 2.41
N SER A 9 17.19 16.28 1.92
CA SER A 9 16.76 15.38 0.84
C SER A 9 15.59 14.49 1.27
N ARG A 10 15.58 14.00 2.51
CA ARG A 10 14.45 13.27 3.08
C ARG A 10 13.18 14.11 3.09
N GLN A 11 13.27 15.38 3.49
CA GLN A 11 12.12 16.31 3.48
C GLN A 11 11.63 16.59 2.06
N GLN A 12 12.53 16.75 1.10
CA GLN A 12 12.18 16.92 -0.31
C GLN A 12 11.49 15.66 -0.87
N LEU A 13 12.06 14.48 -0.61
CA LEU A 13 11.46 13.20 -0.99
C LEU A 13 10.09 13.02 -0.35
N GLN A 14 9.90 13.42 0.90
CA GLN A 14 8.59 13.39 1.56
C GLN A 14 7.59 14.33 0.92
N HIS A 15 8.01 15.54 0.52
CA HIS A 15 7.15 16.49 -0.16
C HIS A 15 6.69 15.94 -1.52
N GLU A 16 7.64 15.48 -2.33
CA GLU A 16 7.36 14.84 -3.61
C GLU A 16 6.45 13.61 -3.45
N ALA A 17 6.76 12.74 -2.50
CA ALA A 17 5.97 11.53 -2.23
C ALA A 17 4.53 11.86 -1.82
N ARG A 18 4.30 12.96 -1.10
CA ARG A 18 2.94 13.41 -0.72
C ARG A 18 2.12 13.83 -1.93
N GLN A 19 2.73 14.47 -2.93
CA GLN A 19 2.09 14.83 -4.19
C GLN A 19 1.84 13.59 -5.04
N LEU A 20 2.84 12.70 -5.15
CA LEU A 20 2.74 11.44 -5.89
C LEU A 20 1.72 10.47 -5.30
N ALA A 21 1.55 10.43 -3.98
CA ALA A 21 0.54 9.59 -3.34
C ALA A 21 -0.90 10.12 -3.51
N GLY A 22 -1.06 11.36 -4.00
CA GLY A 22 -2.34 12.01 -4.24
C GLY A 22 -3.16 12.25 -2.96
N GLY A 23 -4.44 12.54 -3.13
CA GLY A 23 -5.44 12.57 -2.07
C GLY A 23 -6.00 11.17 -1.73
N LEU A 24 -6.96 11.12 -0.81
CA LEU A 24 -7.51 9.85 -0.30
C LEU A 24 -8.14 8.97 -1.40
N GLY A 25 -8.73 9.60 -2.43
CA GLY A 25 -9.38 8.92 -3.54
C GLY A 25 -8.42 8.35 -4.60
N ASP A 26 -7.17 8.79 -4.62
CA ASP A 26 -6.24 8.55 -5.74
C ASP A 26 -5.51 7.20 -5.63
N LEU A 27 -6.28 6.13 -5.45
CA LEU A 27 -5.75 4.76 -5.30
C LEU A 27 -5.02 4.27 -6.56
N CYS A 28 -5.52 4.62 -7.76
CA CYS A 28 -4.85 4.30 -9.03
C CYS A 28 -3.52 5.04 -9.18
N GLN A 29 -3.46 6.30 -8.71
CA GLN A 29 -2.22 7.07 -8.68
C GLN A 29 -1.18 6.38 -7.78
N ARG A 30 -1.57 5.97 -6.57
CA ARG A 30 -0.70 5.20 -5.67
C ARG A 30 -0.26 3.87 -6.26
N ALA A 31 -1.17 3.12 -6.88
CA ALA A 31 -0.81 1.89 -7.58
C ALA A 31 0.25 2.12 -8.67
N THR A 32 0.17 3.25 -9.38
CA THR A 32 1.18 3.65 -10.38
C THR A 32 2.52 3.96 -9.73
N VAL A 33 2.54 4.67 -8.60
CA VAL A 33 3.78 4.95 -7.82
C VAL A 33 4.43 3.64 -7.35
N TYR A 34 3.64 2.73 -6.78
CA TYR A 34 4.13 1.44 -6.34
C TYR A 34 4.69 0.59 -7.49
N HIS A 35 3.98 0.56 -8.63
CA HIS A 35 4.42 -0.15 -9.82
C HIS A 35 5.73 0.42 -10.37
N GLN A 36 5.89 1.75 -10.35
CA GLN A 36 7.16 2.39 -10.68
C GLN A 36 8.29 1.98 -9.73
N LEU A 37 8.07 1.89 -8.41
CA LEU A 37 9.11 1.44 -7.47
C LEU A 37 9.52 -0.01 -7.73
N TYR A 38 8.56 -0.88 -8.06
CA TYR A 38 8.84 -2.25 -8.51
C TYR A 38 9.75 -2.25 -9.74
N HIS A 39 9.44 -1.48 -10.78
CA HIS A 39 10.29 -1.37 -11.97
C HIS A 39 11.65 -0.72 -11.70
N ALA A 40 11.69 0.36 -10.92
CA ALA A 40 12.93 1.06 -10.56
C ALA A 40 13.90 0.15 -9.81
N SER A 41 13.39 -0.84 -9.07
CA SER A 41 14.18 -1.87 -8.41
C SER A 41 14.66 -3.02 -9.31
N GLY A 42 14.34 -2.99 -10.62
CA GLY A 42 14.57 -4.12 -11.53
C GLY A 42 13.68 -5.33 -11.24
N GLY A 43 12.53 -5.13 -10.58
CA GLY A 43 11.63 -6.19 -10.14
C GLY A 43 12.05 -6.93 -8.87
N ASN A 44 12.99 -6.38 -8.11
CA ASN A 44 13.52 -6.98 -6.87
C ASN A 44 12.72 -6.56 -5.63
N HIS A 45 12.16 -5.36 -5.60
CA HIS A 45 11.35 -4.87 -4.50
C HIS A 45 9.87 -5.26 -4.70
N ILE A 46 9.48 -6.42 -4.16
CA ILE A 46 8.14 -6.99 -4.35
C ILE A 46 7.05 -6.31 -3.51
N PHE A 47 7.41 -5.72 -2.37
CA PHE A 47 6.44 -5.07 -1.49
C PHE A 47 5.56 -4.03 -2.21
N PRO A 48 6.12 -3.06 -2.97
CA PRO A 48 5.32 -2.12 -3.77
C PRO A 48 4.32 -2.83 -4.69
N LEU A 49 4.74 -3.87 -5.41
CA LEU A 49 3.86 -4.59 -6.32
C LEU A 49 2.63 -5.16 -5.59
N ILE A 50 2.83 -5.84 -4.46
CA ILE A 50 1.72 -6.36 -3.64
C ILE A 50 0.87 -5.21 -3.06
N ALA A 51 1.50 -4.11 -2.64
CA ALA A 51 0.80 -2.92 -2.14
C ALA A 51 -0.08 -2.26 -3.22
N ALA A 52 0.32 -2.31 -4.49
CA ALA A 52 -0.50 -1.86 -5.62
C ALA A 52 -1.80 -2.68 -5.73
N HIS A 53 -1.72 -4.01 -5.65
CA HIS A 53 -2.93 -4.86 -5.57
C HIS A 53 -3.78 -4.50 -4.35
N GLY A 54 -3.15 -4.22 -3.21
CA GLY A 54 -3.80 -3.74 -1.99
C GLY A 54 -4.63 -2.47 -2.21
N ALA A 55 -4.03 -1.45 -2.84
CA ALA A 55 -4.69 -0.18 -3.12
C ALA A 55 -5.90 -0.35 -4.06
N LEU A 56 -5.73 -1.11 -5.14
CA LEU A 56 -6.78 -1.33 -6.14
C LEU A 56 -7.94 -2.18 -5.58
N TRP A 57 -7.62 -3.26 -4.86
CA TRP A 57 -8.62 -4.07 -4.18
C TRP A 57 -9.43 -3.25 -3.16
N ALA A 58 -8.76 -2.40 -2.37
CA ALA A 58 -9.42 -1.55 -1.38
C ALA A 58 -10.44 -0.59 -2.03
N GLY A 59 -10.14 -0.05 -3.21
CA GLY A 59 -11.07 0.79 -3.96
C GLY A 59 -12.39 0.09 -4.28
N GLY A 60 -12.32 -1.15 -4.79
CA GLY A 60 -13.50 -1.98 -5.04
C GLY A 60 -14.25 -2.35 -3.76
N TYR A 61 -13.52 -2.70 -2.71
CA TYR A 61 -14.08 -3.04 -1.40
C TYR A 61 -14.87 -1.89 -0.77
N PHE A 62 -14.32 -0.66 -0.77
CA PHE A 62 -15.01 0.51 -0.23
C PHE A 62 -16.26 0.87 -1.05
N ARG A 63 -16.21 0.76 -2.37
CA ARG A 63 -17.38 0.99 -3.23
C ARG A 63 -18.52 0.02 -2.88
N PHE A 64 -18.20 -1.26 -2.73
CA PHE A 64 -19.17 -2.27 -2.30
C PHE A 64 -19.70 -2.01 -0.88
N GLY A 65 -18.80 -1.75 0.07
CA GLY A 65 -19.13 -1.47 1.47
C GLY A 65 -20.06 -0.27 1.61
N ARG A 66 -19.82 0.80 0.85
CA ARG A 66 -20.68 2.00 0.83
C ARG A 66 -22.08 1.70 0.28
N ALA A 67 -22.19 0.93 -0.80
CA ALA A 67 -23.49 0.54 -1.35
C ALA A 67 -24.30 -0.30 -0.35
N MET A 68 -23.65 -1.26 0.30
CA MET A 68 -24.27 -2.07 1.36
C MET A 68 -24.70 -1.20 2.55
N ALA A 69 -23.84 -0.28 3.00
CA ALA A 69 -24.17 0.63 4.09
C ALA A 69 -25.32 1.58 3.75
N GLN A 70 -25.41 2.06 2.51
CA GLN A 70 -26.56 2.84 2.05
C GLN A 70 -27.87 2.05 2.18
N LEU A 71 -27.87 0.77 1.78
CA LEU A 71 -29.03 -0.11 1.94
C LEU A 71 -29.35 -0.36 3.43
N LEU A 72 -28.36 -0.71 4.24
CA LEU A 72 -28.54 -0.91 5.68
C LEU A 72 -28.99 0.37 6.39
N SER A 73 -28.66 1.55 5.86
CA SER A 73 -29.06 2.84 6.44
C SER A 73 -30.57 3.10 6.34
N LEU A 74 -31.29 2.37 5.48
CA LEU A 74 -32.74 2.51 5.31
C LEU A 74 -33.51 2.13 6.59
N GLN A 75 -32.94 1.30 7.47
CA GLN A 75 -33.52 1.01 8.79
C GLN A 75 -33.67 2.28 9.66
N TYR A 76 -32.93 3.35 9.34
CA TYR A 76 -32.99 4.65 10.00
C TYR A 76 -33.75 5.71 9.17
N ALA A 77 -34.60 5.30 8.23
CA ALA A 77 -35.33 6.24 7.35
C ALA A 77 -36.16 7.27 8.13
N LEU A 78 -36.74 6.87 9.28
CA LEU A 78 -37.50 7.74 10.17
C LEU A 78 -36.62 8.58 11.12
N GLN A 79 -35.30 8.35 11.11
CA GLN A 79 -34.33 9.03 11.97
C GLN A 79 -33.21 9.65 11.11
N PRO A 80 -33.52 10.69 10.31
CA PRO A 80 -32.60 11.21 9.29
C PRO A 80 -31.26 11.70 9.87
N ARG A 81 -31.27 12.29 11.07
CA ARG A 81 -30.03 12.71 11.76
C ARG A 81 -29.14 11.52 12.11
N LEU A 82 -29.72 10.45 12.67
CA LEU A 82 -28.98 9.22 12.99
C LEU A 82 -28.43 8.56 11.73
N ARG A 83 -29.24 8.49 10.66
CA ARG A 83 -28.83 7.97 9.36
C ARG A 83 -27.62 8.72 8.81
N GLN A 84 -27.67 10.05 8.80
CA GLN A 84 -26.58 10.90 8.33
C GLN A 84 -25.32 10.70 9.18
N GLN A 85 -25.44 10.67 10.51
CA GLN A 85 -24.33 10.42 11.41
C GLN A 85 -23.66 9.05 11.15
N ARG A 86 -24.45 7.99 10.94
CA ARG A 86 -23.92 6.64 10.64
C ARG A 86 -23.14 6.59 9.33
N LEU A 87 -23.64 7.23 8.28
CA LEU A 87 -22.97 7.30 6.98
C LEU A 87 -21.71 8.19 7.02
N ALA A 88 -21.75 9.28 7.79
CA ALA A 88 -20.59 10.15 8.02
C ALA A 88 -19.46 9.38 8.74
N ARG A 89 -19.77 8.66 9.82
CA ARG A 89 -18.77 7.83 10.54
C ARG A 89 -18.18 6.72 9.68
N LEU A 90 -18.97 6.12 8.78
CA LEU A 90 -18.44 5.19 7.79
C LEU A 90 -17.47 5.88 6.83
N THR A 91 -17.80 7.08 6.36
CA THR A 91 -16.93 7.86 5.47
C THR A 91 -15.61 8.22 6.16
N GLU A 92 -15.66 8.62 7.44
CA GLU A 92 -14.47 8.86 8.26
C GLU A 92 -13.60 7.60 8.37
N PHE A 93 -14.20 6.45 8.64
CA PHE A 93 -13.51 5.16 8.69
C PHE A 93 -12.84 4.80 7.36
N GLU A 94 -13.56 4.91 6.24
CA GLU A 94 -12.99 4.68 4.90
C GLU A 94 -11.82 5.62 4.60
N ASN A 95 -11.97 6.90 4.97
CA ASN A 95 -10.94 7.91 4.79
C ASN A 95 -9.68 7.61 5.60
N ALA A 96 -9.83 7.15 6.85
CA ALA A 96 -8.71 6.74 7.68
C ALA A 96 -7.93 5.57 7.05
N LEU A 97 -8.61 4.55 6.54
CA LEU A 97 -7.94 3.43 5.87
C LEU A 97 -7.24 3.84 4.57
N LYS A 98 -7.84 4.75 3.79
CA LYS A 98 -7.21 5.33 2.59
C LYS A 98 -5.98 6.16 2.95
N ASP A 99 -6.03 6.89 4.07
CA ASP A 99 -4.89 7.67 4.55
C ASP A 99 -3.74 6.78 5.01
N ILE A 100 -4.02 5.65 5.66
CA ILE A 100 -3.00 4.64 5.98
C ILE A 100 -2.31 4.16 4.70
N ASN A 101 -3.06 3.77 3.67
CA ASN A 101 -2.48 3.37 2.39
C ASN A 101 -1.66 4.49 1.73
N ARG A 102 -2.10 5.75 1.87
CA ARG A 102 -1.35 6.93 1.42
C ARG A 102 -0.03 7.10 2.17
N ARG A 103 -0.02 6.94 3.50
CA ARG A 103 1.19 7.01 4.33
C ARG A 103 2.18 5.91 3.99
N VAL A 104 1.72 4.68 3.81
CA VAL A 104 2.56 3.55 3.34
C VAL A 104 3.21 3.90 2.01
N CYS A 105 2.46 4.45 1.05
CA CYS A 105 3.00 4.84 -0.26
C CYS A 105 4.10 5.90 -0.13
N ILE A 106 3.90 6.88 0.75
CA ILE A 106 4.87 7.95 1.03
C ILE A 106 6.15 7.36 1.63
N ASP A 107 5.99 6.54 2.67
CA ASP A 107 7.11 5.96 3.42
C ASP A 107 7.95 5.03 2.53
N THR A 108 7.29 4.15 1.78
CA THR A 108 7.94 3.26 0.81
C THR A 108 8.75 4.03 -0.24
N TRP A 109 8.20 5.13 -0.78
CA TRP A 109 8.92 5.99 -1.74
C TRP A 109 10.16 6.62 -1.12
N VAL A 110 10.00 7.24 0.06
CA VAL A 110 11.08 7.95 0.75
C VAL A 110 12.20 6.97 1.09
N ASN A 111 11.89 5.83 1.68
CA ASN A 111 12.90 4.86 2.12
C ASN A 111 13.66 4.28 0.92
N PHE A 112 12.96 3.94 -0.17
CA PHE A 112 13.60 3.44 -1.39
C PHE A 112 14.58 4.46 -1.99
N HIS A 113 14.14 5.71 -2.19
CA HIS A 113 14.97 6.73 -2.84
C HIS A 113 16.09 7.26 -1.93
N LEU A 114 15.82 7.43 -0.62
CA LEU A 114 16.84 7.88 0.32
C LEU A 114 17.99 6.87 0.42
N THR A 115 17.68 5.57 0.51
CA THR A 115 18.70 4.52 0.54
C THR A 115 19.41 4.33 -0.81
N ARG A 116 18.72 4.61 -1.93
CA ARG A 116 19.33 4.59 -3.26
C ARG A 116 20.37 5.70 -3.43
N GLU A 117 20.08 6.90 -2.92
CA GLU A 117 20.94 8.07 -3.09
C GLU A 117 22.10 8.11 -2.09
N TYR A 118 21.85 7.76 -0.83
CA TYR A 118 22.81 7.91 0.28
C TYR A 118 23.36 6.58 0.79
N GLY A 119 22.93 5.45 0.23
CA GLY A 119 23.25 4.12 0.73
C GLY A 119 22.58 3.85 2.08
N THR A 120 23.15 2.93 2.86
CA THR A 120 22.57 2.45 4.13
C THR A 120 23.54 2.59 5.30
N GLY A 121 24.35 3.65 5.27
CA GLY A 121 25.25 3.99 6.38
C GLY A 121 24.50 4.45 7.64
N SER A 122 25.25 4.68 8.73
CA SER A 122 24.71 5.08 10.04
C SER A 122 23.82 6.33 9.96
N ASP A 123 24.15 7.28 9.09
CA ASP A 123 23.37 8.51 8.92
C ASP A 123 21.99 8.29 8.28
N VAL A 124 21.79 7.22 7.51
CA VAL A 124 20.48 6.87 6.95
C VAL A 124 19.69 5.99 7.92
N ARG A 125 20.37 5.07 8.61
CA ARG A 125 19.79 4.16 9.61
C ARG A 125 19.19 4.85 10.84
N GLN A 126 19.50 6.12 11.08
CA GLN A 126 18.79 6.88 12.11
C GLN A 126 17.31 7.17 11.76
N PHE A 127 16.93 7.02 10.49
CA PHE A 127 15.58 7.34 9.99
C PHE A 127 14.72 6.11 9.70
N MET A 128 15.27 4.91 9.76
CA MET A 128 14.58 3.65 9.46
C MET A 128 15.18 2.49 10.26
N GLU A 129 14.46 1.39 10.38
CA GLU A 129 14.98 0.21 11.06
C GLU A 129 16.14 -0.43 10.30
N ASP A 130 17.08 -1.05 11.02
CA ASP A 130 18.25 -1.69 10.42
C ASP A 130 17.89 -2.80 9.44
N SER A 131 16.86 -3.59 9.76
CA SER A 131 16.34 -4.66 8.90
C SER A 131 15.83 -4.14 7.56
N LEU A 132 15.13 -2.98 7.57
CA LEU A 132 14.65 -2.34 6.35
C LEU A 132 15.82 -1.77 5.53
N ALA A 133 16.79 -1.14 6.19
CA ALA A 133 17.99 -0.65 5.51
C ALA A 133 18.76 -1.80 4.84
N ASP A 134 18.96 -2.93 5.52
CA ASP A 134 19.63 -4.11 4.96
C ASP A 134 18.87 -4.70 3.77
N ALA A 135 17.54 -4.81 3.89
CA ALA A 135 16.68 -5.27 2.79
C ALA A 135 16.78 -4.36 1.56
N LEU A 136 16.75 -3.03 1.74
CA LEU A 136 16.86 -2.08 0.63
C LEU A 136 18.27 -2.07 0.02
N ALA A 137 19.32 -2.24 0.82
CA ALA A 137 20.68 -2.43 0.30
C ALA A 137 20.78 -3.65 -0.62
N LEU A 138 20.17 -4.77 -0.23
CA LEU A 138 20.11 -5.99 -1.04
C LEU A 138 19.37 -5.75 -2.37
N VAL A 139 18.26 -5.02 -2.34
CA VAL A 139 17.51 -4.63 -3.54
C VAL A 139 18.36 -3.78 -4.48
N HIS A 140 19.03 -2.75 -3.96
CA HIS A 140 19.85 -1.84 -4.76
C HIS A 140 21.05 -2.55 -5.38
N ALA A 141 21.73 -3.42 -4.62
CA ALA A 141 22.85 -4.21 -5.13
C ALA A 141 22.42 -5.20 -6.23
N ALA A 142 21.25 -5.83 -6.08
CA ALA A 142 20.66 -6.69 -7.10
C ALA A 142 20.28 -5.92 -8.38
N GLN A 143 19.74 -4.71 -8.23
CA GLN A 143 19.47 -3.81 -9.35
C GLN A 143 20.76 -3.41 -10.08
N ASP A 144 21.79 -2.97 -9.35
CA ASP A 144 23.06 -2.48 -9.93
C ASP A 144 23.81 -3.59 -10.67
N SER A 145 23.74 -4.82 -10.17
CA SER A 145 24.34 -6.00 -10.80
C SER A 145 23.46 -6.63 -11.89
N GLY A 146 22.24 -6.13 -12.12
CA GLY A 146 21.27 -6.71 -13.05
C GLY A 146 20.87 -8.15 -12.70
N THR A 147 21.09 -8.59 -11.46
CA THR A 147 20.83 -9.96 -11.01
C THR A 147 19.54 -10.02 -10.22
N PRO A 148 18.52 -10.76 -10.68
CA PRO A 148 17.27 -10.88 -9.95
C PRO A 148 17.47 -11.60 -8.59
N LEU A 149 16.85 -11.08 -7.54
CA LEU A 149 16.76 -11.76 -6.26
C LEU A 149 15.96 -13.06 -6.40
N THR A 150 16.38 -14.08 -5.65
CA THR A 150 15.60 -15.32 -5.46
C THR A 150 14.32 -15.04 -4.68
N ASP A 151 13.34 -15.95 -4.74
CA ASP A 151 12.09 -15.77 -3.99
C ASP A 151 12.31 -15.76 -2.47
N LEU A 152 13.32 -16.47 -1.97
CA LEU A 152 13.70 -16.43 -0.56
C LEU A 152 14.21 -15.02 -0.18
N GLN A 153 15.11 -14.45 -0.97
CA GLN A 153 15.61 -13.09 -0.75
C GLN A 153 14.50 -12.04 -0.89
N LYS A 154 13.62 -12.19 -1.89
CA LYS A 154 12.44 -11.33 -2.05
C LYS A 154 11.51 -11.42 -0.84
N ARG A 155 11.40 -12.61 -0.21
CA ARG A 155 10.63 -12.79 1.02
C ARG A 155 11.23 -12.02 2.17
N GLU A 156 12.55 -12.11 2.36
CA GLU A 156 13.26 -11.36 3.41
C GLU A 156 13.06 -9.85 3.23
N VAL A 157 13.19 -9.35 2.01
CA VAL A 157 12.93 -7.94 1.68
C VAL A 157 11.47 -7.56 1.95
N PHE A 158 10.53 -8.40 1.51
CA PHE A 158 9.11 -8.16 1.72
C PHE A 158 8.76 -8.13 3.21
N GLU A 159 9.26 -9.08 3.99
CA GLU A 159 8.98 -9.20 5.41
C GLU A 159 9.55 -8.03 6.19
N ALA A 160 10.81 -7.63 5.94
CA ALA A 160 11.42 -6.47 6.58
C ALA A 160 10.60 -5.20 6.33
N HIS A 161 10.23 -4.94 5.07
CA HIS A 161 9.40 -3.79 4.72
C HIS A 161 8.00 -3.87 5.32
N PHE A 162 7.37 -5.04 5.26
CA PHE A 162 6.01 -5.23 5.76
C PHE A 162 5.95 -5.04 7.29
N LEU A 163 6.93 -5.55 8.04
CA LEU A 163 7.01 -5.37 9.49
C LEU A 163 7.21 -3.91 9.88
N HIS A 164 8.12 -3.21 9.18
CA HIS A 164 8.35 -1.77 9.36
C HIS A 164 7.04 -0.97 9.26
N GLU A 165 6.28 -1.21 8.19
CA GLU A 165 5.00 -0.54 7.92
C GLU A 165 3.94 -0.91 8.97
N GLN A 166 3.89 -2.17 9.42
CA GLN A 166 2.98 -2.57 10.50
C GLN A 166 3.30 -1.86 11.82
N GLN A 167 4.57 -1.58 12.11
CA GLN A 167 5.00 -0.91 13.35
C GLN A 167 4.76 0.60 13.31
N HIS A 168 5.08 1.26 12.19
CA HIS A 168 5.17 2.73 12.15
C HIS A 168 3.96 3.41 11.53
N VAL A 169 3.18 2.70 10.69
CA VAL A 169 2.12 3.31 9.89
C VAL A 169 0.74 2.73 10.16
N VAL A 170 0.64 1.41 10.31
CA VAL A 170 -0.67 0.73 10.23
C VAL A 170 -1.33 0.46 11.58
N SER A 171 -0.57 0.03 12.61
CA SER A 171 -1.19 -0.63 13.78
C SER A 171 -2.13 0.27 14.59
N ASP A 172 -1.71 1.47 14.98
CA ASP A 172 -2.52 2.33 15.85
C ASP A 172 -3.67 2.99 15.07
N ALA A 173 -3.42 3.38 13.82
CA ALA A 173 -4.40 4.06 12.98
C ALA A 173 -5.61 3.17 12.63
N VAL A 174 -5.41 1.85 12.43
CA VAL A 174 -6.53 0.92 12.20
C VAL A 174 -7.40 0.78 13.44
N ALA A 175 -6.79 0.67 14.62
CA ALA A 175 -7.53 0.54 15.87
C ALA A 175 -8.37 1.80 16.16
N GLU A 176 -7.77 2.98 16.03
CA GLU A 176 -8.43 4.27 16.21
C GLU A 176 -9.61 4.45 15.23
N ALA A 177 -9.42 4.09 13.95
CA ALA A 177 -10.48 4.17 12.95
C ALA A 177 -11.68 3.27 13.32
N LEU A 178 -11.42 2.07 13.88
CA LEU A 178 -12.45 1.10 14.24
C LEU A 178 -13.22 1.47 15.51
N GLU A 179 -12.58 2.14 16.46
CA GLU A 179 -13.27 2.64 17.67
C GLU A 179 -14.34 3.68 17.31
N ASN A 180 -14.06 4.52 16.33
CA ASN A 180 -14.97 5.56 15.85
C ASN A 180 -16.16 5.01 15.03
N LEU A 181 -16.07 3.79 14.51
CA LEU A 181 -17.14 3.15 13.74
C LEU A 181 -18.20 2.49 14.66
N GLN A 182 -19.10 3.30 15.21
CA GLN A 182 -20.11 2.84 16.17
C GLN A 182 -21.34 2.14 15.56
N TRP A 183 -21.22 1.48 14.40
CA TRP A 183 -22.33 0.76 13.74
C TRP A 183 -22.05 -0.75 13.72
N PRO A 184 -22.64 -1.56 14.63
CA PRO A 184 -22.21 -2.95 14.85
C PRO A 184 -22.18 -3.83 13.61
N LEU A 185 -23.22 -3.79 12.78
CA LEU A 185 -23.28 -4.60 11.55
C LEU A 185 -22.20 -4.19 10.56
N VAL A 186 -22.07 -2.89 10.28
CA VAL A 186 -21.06 -2.38 9.34
C VAL A 186 -19.64 -2.61 9.88
N ARG A 187 -19.43 -2.45 11.19
CA ARG A 187 -18.17 -2.77 11.87
C ARG A 187 -17.82 -4.25 11.74
N ALA A 188 -18.79 -5.16 11.89
CA ALA A 188 -18.54 -6.59 11.73
C ALA A 188 -18.06 -6.96 10.32
N PHE A 189 -18.62 -6.32 9.29
CA PHE A 189 -18.13 -6.47 7.91
C PHE A 189 -16.76 -5.83 7.72
N ALA A 190 -16.56 -4.61 8.22
CA ALA A 190 -15.29 -3.88 8.12
C ALA A 190 -14.12 -4.62 8.75
N LEU A 191 -14.36 -5.36 9.85
CA LEU A 191 -13.35 -6.16 10.56
C LEU A 191 -13.00 -7.48 9.87
N ARG A 192 -13.81 -7.93 8.90
CA ARG A 192 -13.66 -9.25 8.27
C ARG A 192 -13.65 -9.15 6.75
N PRO A 193 -12.77 -8.30 6.17
CA PRO A 193 -12.70 -8.16 4.73
C PRO A 193 -12.29 -9.48 4.08
N PRO A 194 -13.04 -9.99 3.09
CA PRO A 194 -12.58 -11.08 2.25
C PRO A 194 -11.61 -10.52 1.20
N VAL A 195 -10.32 -10.48 1.53
CA VAL A 195 -9.30 -9.92 0.62
C VAL A 195 -9.07 -10.88 -0.53
N ARG A 196 -9.21 -10.38 -1.76
CA ARG A 196 -8.97 -11.12 -2.99
C ARG A 196 -8.21 -10.25 -3.98
N PHE A 197 -6.88 -10.33 -3.95
CA PHE A 197 -6.05 -9.83 -5.03
C PHE A 197 -6.29 -10.63 -6.31
N SER A 198 -6.16 -9.97 -7.46
CA SER A 198 -6.38 -10.54 -8.80
C SER A 198 -5.49 -11.74 -9.09
N TYR A 199 -4.23 -11.71 -8.65
CA TYR A 199 -3.29 -12.83 -8.83
C TYR A 199 -3.60 -14.08 -7.99
N LEU A 200 -4.55 -14.01 -7.04
CA LEU A 200 -4.89 -15.18 -6.23
C LEU A 200 -5.64 -16.21 -7.09
N PRO A 201 -5.33 -17.52 -6.93
CA PRO A 201 -6.06 -18.56 -7.63
C PRO A 201 -7.58 -18.49 -7.46
N THR A 202 -8.32 -18.97 -8.46
CA THR A 202 -9.79 -19.02 -8.40
C THR A 202 -10.27 -19.71 -7.12
N GLY A 203 -11.23 -19.08 -6.43
CA GLY A 203 -11.75 -19.57 -5.16
C GLY A 203 -10.89 -19.27 -3.91
N ARG A 204 -9.64 -18.82 -4.06
CA ARG A 204 -8.80 -18.38 -2.93
C ARG A 204 -9.10 -16.95 -2.51
N ARG A 205 -9.09 -16.73 -1.19
CA ARG A 205 -9.24 -15.44 -0.51
C ARG A 205 -8.41 -15.47 0.78
N LEU A 206 -7.92 -14.31 1.20
CA LEU A 206 -7.34 -14.13 2.53
C LEU A 206 -8.48 -13.69 3.46
N TRP A 207 -8.70 -14.50 4.50
CA TRP A 207 -9.78 -14.29 5.44
C TRP A 207 -9.23 -13.70 6.73
N PHE A 208 -9.90 -12.66 7.21
CA PHE A 208 -9.60 -12.01 8.48
C PHE A 208 -10.73 -12.29 9.47
N ARG A 209 -10.39 -12.78 10.66
CA ARG A 209 -11.29 -12.87 11.81
C ARG A 209 -11.45 -11.49 12.45
N ASN A 210 -10.35 -10.75 12.51
CA ASN A 210 -10.25 -9.39 13.00
C ASN A 210 -9.11 -8.65 12.29
N PHE A 211 -9.43 -7.80 11.31
CA PHE A 211 -8.45 -7.00 10.59
C PHE A 211 -7.63 -6.05 11.49
N ALA A 212 -8.12 -5.74 12.70
CA ALA A 212 -7.36 -4.97 13.70
C ALA A 212 -6.23 -5.78 14.36
N ASN A 213 -6.28 -7.12 14.30
CA ASN A 213 -5.24 -7.97 14.86
C ASN A 213 -3.97 -7.91 14.01
N ARG A 214 -2.87 -7.46 14.62
CA ARG A 214 -1.58 -7.30 13.96
C ARG A 214 -0.98 -8.63 13.49
N GLU A 215 -1.01 -9.67 14.31
CA GLU A 215 -0.46 -11.00 13.97
C GLU A 215 -1.20 -11.60 12.77
N GLU A 216 -2.52 -11.46 12.71
CA GLU A 216 -3.34 -11.92 11.59
C GLU A 216 -3.01 -11.15 10.31
N ARG A 217 -2.77 -9.83 10.39
CA ARG A 217 -2.30 -9.03 9.25
C ARG A 217 -0.93 -9.48 8.76
N ILE A 218 0.01 -9.78 9.66
CA ILE A 218 1.34 -10.30 9.31
C ILE A 218 1.22 -11.67 8.64
N ALA A 219 0.49 -12.60 9.25
CA ALA A 219 0.30 -13.94 8.70
C ALA A 219 -0.36 -13.92 7.32
N ASN A 220 -1.42 -13.11 7.13
CA ASN A 220 -2.07 -12.97 5.83
C ASN A 220 -1.21 -12.22 4.81
N GLY A 221 -0.41 -11.24 5.23
CA GLY A 221 0.55 -10.53 4.38
C GLY A 221 1.62 -11.46 3.83
N LEU A 222 2.26 -12.25 4.69
CA LEU A 222 3.25 -13.26 4.27
C LEU A 222 2.61 -14.36 3.41
N LYS A 223 1.38 -14.76 3.69
CA LYS A 223 0.63 -15.68 2.82
C LYS A 223 0.31 -15.06 1.45
N ALA A 224 0.05 -13.76 1.39
CA ALA A 224 -0.16 -13.05 0.13
C ALA A 224 1.13 -13.06 -0.72
N PHE A 225 2.30 -12.93 -0.08
CA PHE A 225 3.60 -13.10 -0.71
C PHE A 225 3.77 -14.51 -1.25
N ASP A 226 3.52 -15.55 -0.43
CA ASP A 226 3.70 -16.95 -0.86
C ASP A 226 2.85 -17.31 -2.08
N LEU A 227 1.61 -16.80 -2.11
CA LEU A 227 0.71 -17.01 -3.23
C LEU A 227 1.15 -16.22 -4.48
N ALA A 228 1.73 -15.03 -4.29
CA ALA A 228 2.29 -14.23 -5.39
C ALA A 228 3.54 -14.91 -5.99
N ALA A 229 4.46 -15.38 -5.14
CA ALA A 229 5.64 -16.11 -5.55
C ALA A 229 5.27 -17.39 -6.32
N ALA A 230 4.29 -18.15 -5.82
CA ALA A 230 3.80 -19.37 -6.48
C ALA A 230 3.13 -19.10 -7.84
N ALA A 231 2.48 -17.95 -8.03
CA ALA A 231 1.93 -17.54 -9.31
C ALA A 231 3.02 -17.05 -10.29
N GLY A 232 4.11 -16.50 -9.75
CA GLY A 232 5.22 -15.91 -10.51
C GLY A 232 5.02 -14.42 -10.74
N TRP A 233 6.10 -13.65 -10.55
CA TRP A 233 6.04 -12.18 -10.46
C TRP A 233 5.52 -11.48 -11.72
N LYS A 234 5.83 -12.01 -12.91
CA LYS A 234 5.28 -11.47 -14.17
C LYS A 234 3.77 -11.61 -14.25
N GLN A 235 3.22 -12.74 -13.76
CA GLN A 235 1.78 -12.94 -13.72
C GLN A 235 1.14 -12.03 -12.68
N VAL A 236 1.78 -11.85 -11.52
CA VAL A 236 1.32 -10.93 -10.48
C VAL A 236 1.22 -9.51 -11.03
N GLU A 237 2.28 -9.03 -11.70
CA GLU A 237 2.29 -7.73 -12.36
C GLU A 237 1.20 -7.59 -13.42
N ALA A 238 1.08 -8.55 -14.34
CA ALA A 238 0.05 -8.52 -15.38
C ALA A 238 -1.38 -8.50 -14.79
N ALA A 239 -1.59 -9.17 -13.66
CA ALA A 239 -2.88 -9.21 -12.98
C ALA A 239 -3.30 -7.85 -12.39
N LEU A 240 -2.47 -6.80 -12.43
CA LEU A 240 -2.93 -5.44 -12.16
C LEU A 240 -4.01 -4.98 -13.15
N ASP A 241 -4.01 -5.50 -14.39
CA ASP A 241 -5.01 -5.17 -15.41
C ASP A 241 -6.42 -5.68 -15.05
N ASP A 242 -6.50 -6.80 -14.32
CA ASP A 242 -7.76 -7.45 -13.93
C ASP A 242 -8.63 -6.59 -12.98
N TYR A 243 -8.07 -5.51 -12.43
CA TYR A 243 -8.88 -4.55 -11.66
C TYR A 243 -9.68 -3.59 -12.56
N HIS A 244 -9.32 -3.48 -13.85
CA HIS A 244 -10.00 -2.66 -14.88
C HIS A 244 -10.21 -1.18 -14.49
N VAL A 245 -9.26 -0.63 -13.73
CA VAL A 245 -9.30 0.77 -13.25
C VAL A 245 -7.99 1.53 -13.52
N LEU A 246 -6.96 0.83 -13.98
CA LEU A 246 -5.70 1.45 -14.39
C LEU A 246 -5.74 1.80 -15.88
N PRO A 247 -5.17 2.94 -16.30
CA PRO A 247 -4.90 3.19 -17.70
C PRO A 247 -3.98 2.12 -18.30
N GLU A 248 -4.22 1.71 -19.54
CA GLU A 248 -3.39 0.73 -20.27
C GLU A 248 -1.90 1.14 -20.33
N ALA A 249 -1.64 2.44 -20.38
CA ALA A 249 -0.29 3.01 -20.36
C ALA A 249 0.51 2.64 -19.10
N VAL A 250 -0.15 2.35 -17.96
CA VAL A 250 0.53 1.91 -16.74
C VAL A 250 1.28 0.60 -16.97
N LEU A 251 0.74 -0.31 -17.78
CA LEU A 251 1.34 -1.64 -18.00
C LEU A 251 2.15 -1.70 -19.29
N SER A 252 1.72 -1.02 -20.34
CA SER A 252 2.42 -1.02 -21.63
C SER A 252 3.64 -0.10 -21.68
N GLN A 253 3.60 1.03 -20.97
CA GLN A 253 4.65 2.06 -20.96
C GLN A 253 4.86 2.63 -19.54
N PRO A 254 5.16 1.79 -18.53
CA PRO A 254 5.14 2.16 -17.11
C PRO A 254 5.99 3.40 -16.80
N THR A 255 7.22 3.44 -17.32
CA THR A 255 8.16 4.54 -17.06
C THR A 255 7.72 5.86 -17.68
N GLU A 256 7.20 5.84 -18.92
CA GLU A 256 6.73 7.04 -19.60
C GLU A 256 5.45 7.58 -18.96
N HIS A 257 4.52 6.67 -18.63
CA HIS A 257 3.30 7.01 -17.92
C HIS A 257 3.61 7.65 -16.56
N PHE A 258 4.49 7.03 -15.76
CA PHE A 258 4.91 7.59 -14.48
C PHE A 258 5.60 8.95 -14.63
N ALA A 259 6.48 9.12 -15.62
CA ALA A 259 7.12 10.41 -15.88
C ALA A 259 6.08 11.51 -16.24
N GLY A 260 5.04 11.14 -16.99
CA GLY A 260 3.88 12.00 -17.25
C GLY A 260 3.15 12.39 -15.97
N LEU A 261 2.76 11.40 -15.16
CA LEU A 261 2.11 11.61 -13.86
C LEU A 261 2.94 12.52 -12.96
N ARG A 262 4.23 12.23 -12.79
CA ARG A 262 5.16 12.99 -11.95
C ARG A 262 5.21 14.46 -12.39
N ARG A 263 5.35 14.73 -13.69
CA ARG A 263 5.33 16.12 -14.20
C ARG A 263 4.01 16.83 -13.89
N GLN A 264 2.89 16.13 -14.05
CA GLN A 264 1.57 16.70 -13.80
C GLN A 264 1.38 17.07 -12.32
N VAL A 265 1.76 16.19 -11.38
CA VAL A 265 1.49 16.40 -9.95
C VAL A 265 2.51 17.30 -9.25
N LEU A 266 3.74 17.42 -9.79
CA LEU A 266 4.77 18.29 -9.23
C LEU A 266 4.73 19.72 -9.81
N ALA A 267 4.04 19.91 -10.94
CA ALA A 267 3.80 21.24 -11.52
C ALA A 267 2.55 21.94 -10.97
N ALA A 268 1.72 21.21 -10.20
CA ALA A 268 0.49 21.68 -9.57
C ALA A 268 0.76 22.15 -8.13
#